data_AF-A0A1I5BF96-F1
#
_entry.id   AF-A0A1I5BF96-F1
#
_cell.length_a   1.000
_cell.length_b   1.000
_cell.length_c   1.000
_cell.angle_alpha   90.00
_cell.angle_beta   90.00
_cell.angle_gamma   90.00
#
_symmetry.space_group_name_H-M   'P 1'
#
loop_
_entity.id
_entity.type
_entity.pdbx_description
1 polymer ?
#
loop_
_entity_poly.entity_id
_entity_poly.type
_entity_poly.pdbx_seq_one_letter_code
_entity_poly.pdbx_strand_id
1 'polypeptide(L)'
;MKKSITIFGAIIFATFTLTSCGSSVESDAKKLAELQCKSQKLSEKVLSGDMSVSAESMTLATDAAKLAQEIEGKYTTDEEKQKFEEALLKEMGKCE
;
A
#
# COMPACT_ATOMS: atom_id res chain seq x y z
N MET A 1 18.79 57.74 -5.04
CA MET A 1 19.12 56.58 -4.19
C MET A 1 17.83 55.86 -3.80
N LYS A 2 17.41 54.85 -4.56
CA LYS A 2 16.34 53.91 -4.18
C LYS A 2 16.98 52.52 -4.18
N LYS A 3 16.96 51.89 -3.02
CA LYS A 3 17.80 50.76 -2.63
C LYS A 3 17.47 49.53 -3.47
N SER A 4 18.45 49.07 -4.24
CA SER A 4 18.59 47.68 -4.68
C SER A 4 18.83 46.77 -3.46
N ILE A 5 18.59 45.45 -3.61
CA ILE A 5 18.73 44.36 -2.61
C ILE A 5 17.38 44.14 -1.89
N THR A 6 16.58 43.09 -2.18
CA THR A 6 16.91 41.68 -1.94
C THR A 6 16.17 40.76 -2.92
N ILE A 7 16.85 40.38 -4.02
CA ILE A 7 16.57 39.17 -4.79
C ILE A 7 17.38 38.08 -4.10
N PHE A 8 16.85 37.43 -3.06
CA PHE A 8 17.42 36.21 -2.47
C PHE A 8 16.37 35.58 -1.54
N GLY A 9 15.51 34.76 -2.15
CA GLY A 9 14.54 33.91 -1.45
C GLY A 9 13.99 32.82 -2.36
N ALA A 10 14.69 32.55 -3.47
CA ALA A 10 14.56 31.32 -4.24
C ALA A 10 15.20 30.19 -3.41
N ILE A 11 14.42 29.63 -2.49
CA ILE A 11 14.61 28.27 -1.99
C ILE A 11 13.28 27.60 -2.36
N ILE A 12 13.11 27.16 -3.61
CA ILE A 12 13.54 25.82 -4.01
C ILE A 12 13.25 24.82 -2.87
N PHE A 13 11.97 24.68 -2.52
CA PHE A 13 11.43 23.34 -2.22
C PHE A 13 11.21 22.63 -3.57
N ALA A 14 12.30 22.48 -4.32
CA ALA A 14 12.38 21.40 -5.28
C ALA A 14 12.50 20.12 -4.46
N THR A 15 11.91 19.06 -5.00
CA THR A 15 12.08 17.67 -4.56
C THR A 15 11.15 17.17 -3.44
N PHE A 16 9.84 17.34 -3.64
CA PHE A 16 8.96 16.17 -3.50
C PHE A 16 8.58 15.65 -4.90
N THR A 17 9.59 15.54 -5.76
CA THR A 17 9.54 14.75 -7.00
C THR A 17 9.98 13.30 -6.72
N LEU A 18 9.58 12.76 -5.56
CA LEU A 18 9.40 11.33 -5.39
C LEU A 18 7.95 10.99 -5.72
N THR A 19 7.47 11.44 -6.89
CA THR A 19 6.52 10.63 -7.66
C THR A 19 7.31 9.38 -8.06
N SER A 20 7.45 8.47 -7.09
CA SER A 20 7.88 7.12 -7.31
C SER A 20 6.95 6.58 -8.38
N CYS A 21 7.47 6.44 -9.60
CA CYS A 21 6.88 5.59 -10.61
C CYS A 21 6.93 4.16 -10.05
N GLY A 22 5.96 3.78 -9.22
CA GLY A 22 6.02 2.53 -8.47
C GLY A 22 4.79 2.24 -7.61
N SER A 23 3.65 1.98 -8.27
CA SER A 23 2.32 1.70 -7.69
C SER A 23 1.74 2.82 -6.79
N SER A 24 0.49 3.24 -7.05
CA SER A 24 -0.19 4.22 -6.19
C SER A 24 -0.59 3.58 -4.85
N VAL A 25 -0.85 4.43 -3.85
CA VAL A 25 -1.44 4.02 -2.56
C VAL A 25 -2.67 3.14 -2.75
N GLU A 26 -3.54 3.47 -3.72
CA GLU A 26 -4.75 2.70 -3.98
C GLU A 26 -4.43 1.32 -4.59
N SER A 27 -3.41 1.23 -5.44
CA SER A 27 -2.98 -0.04 -6.04
C SER A 27 -2.44 -1.00 -4.99
N ASP A 28 -1.57 -0.51 -4.10
CA ASP A 28 -0.98 -1.33 -3.05
C ASP A 28 -2.03 -1.72 -2.00
N ALA A 29 -2.94 -0.80 -1.64
CA ALA A 29 -4.09 -1.09 -0.80
C ALA A 29 -4.99 -2.16 -1.40
N LYS A 30 -5.27 -2.08 -2.71
CA LYS A 30 -6.05 -3.08 -3.45
C LYS A 30 -5.39 -4.46 -3.43
N LYS A 31 -4.08 -4.54 -3.73
CA LYS A 31 -3.35 -5.83 -3.68
C LYS A 31 -3.42 -6.44 -2.28
N LEU A 32 -3.22 -5.63 -1.24
CA LEU A 32 -3.26 -6.12 0.14
C LEU A 32 -4.68 -6.57 0.52
N ALA A 33 -5.71 -5.82 0.13
CA ALA A 33 -7.10 -6.21 0.31
C ALA A 33 -7.41 -7.54 -0.40
N GLU A 34 -7.01 -7.71 -1.67
CA GLU A 34 -7.22 -8.95 -2.42
C GLU A 34 -6.58 -10.18 -1.73
N LEU A 35 -5.37 -10.02 -1.18
CA LEU A 35 -4.72 -11.08 -0.41
C LEU A 35 -5.49 -11.38 0.88
N GLN A 36 -5.97 -10.37 1.59
CA GLN A 36 -6.81 -10.59 2.77
C GLN A 36 -8.15 -11.25 2.43
N CYS A 37 -8.83 -10.84 1.36
CA CYS A 37 -10.05 -11.51 0.90
C CYS A 37 -9.79 -12.98 0.57
N LYS A 38 -8.69 -13.29 -0.15
CA LYS A 38 -8.30 -14.68 -0.45
C LYS A 38 -8.01 -15.47 0.82
N SER A 39 -7.35 -14.87 1.80
CA SER A 39 -7.08 -15.49 3.11
C SER A 39 -8.38 -15.91 3.81
N GLN A 40 -9.39 -15.03 3.80
CA GLN A 40 -10.70 -15.32 4.39
C GLN A 40 -11.39 -16.50 3.69
N LYS A 41 -11.42 -16.49 2.35
CA LYS A 41 -12.00 -17.60 1.56
C LYS A 41 -11.28 -18.93 1.78
N LEU A 42 -9.95 -18.90 1.86
CA LEU A 42 -9.18 -20.11 2.17
C LEU A 42 -9.49 -20.62 3.57
N SER A 43 -9.63 -19.73 4.54
CA SER A 43 -10.01 -20.11 5.91
C SER A 43 -11.39 -20.78 5.94
N GLU A 44 -12.37 -20.26 5.20
CA GLU A 44 -13.70 -20.87 5.06
C GLU A 44 -13.64 -22.26 4.42
N LYS A 45 -12.81 -22.45 3.38
CA LYS A 45 -12.57 -23.77 2.77
C LYS A 45 -11.95 -24.77 3.75
N VAL A 46 -10.95 -24.34 4.52
CA VAL A 46 -10.36 -25.20 5.57
C VAL A 46 -11.40 -25.59 6.61
N LEU A 47 -12.22 -24.63 7.05
CA LEU A 47 -13.30 -24.87 8.02
C LEU A 47 -14.41 -25.77 7.48
N SER A 48 -14.64 -25.79 6.16
CA SER A 48 -15.57 -26.72 5.51
C SER A 48 -14.97 -28.11 5.28
N GLY A 49 -13.69 -28.32 5.66
CA GLY A 49 -12.98 -29.60 5.55
C GLY A 49 -12.24 -29.80 4.23
N ASP A 50 -12.17 -28.77 3.38
CA ASP A 50 -11.39 -28.81 2.13
C ASP A 50 -9.90 -28.58 2.42
N MET A 51 -9.16 -29.69 2.48
CA MET A 51 -7.72 -29.71 2.70
C MET A 51 -6.90 -29.54 1.41
N SER A 52 -7.55 -29.38 0.24
CA SER A 52 -6.85 -29.21 -1.05
C SER A 52 -6.22 -27.82 -1.22
N VAL A 53 -6.49 -26.91 -0.28
CA VAL A 53 -6.06 -25.50 -0.30
C VAL A 53 -4.61 -25.25 0.12
N SER A 54 -3.83 -26.28 0.42
CA SER A 54 -2.46 -26.13 0.92
C SER A 54 -1.55 -25.36 -0.06
N ALA A 55 -1.68 -25.61 -1.37
CA ALA A 55 -0.89 -24.91 -2.39
C ALA A 55 -1.31 -23.44 -2.51
N GLU A 56 -2.62 -23.16 -2.55
CA GLU A 56 -3.16 -21.79 -2.55
C GLU A 56 -2.71 -21.00 -1.31
N SER A 57 -2.66 -21.65 -0.15
CA SER A 57 -2.20 -21.05 1.10
C SER A 57 -0.72 -20.67 1.07
N MET A 58 0.13 -21.52 0.49
CA MET A 58 1.57 -21.23 0.33
C MET A 58 1.82 -20.08 -0.66
N THR A 59 1.09 -20.06 -1.78
CA THR A 59 1.15 -18.95 -2.74
C THR A 59 0.70 -17.65 -2.07
N LEU A 60 -0.40 -17.68 -1.33
CA LEU A 60 -0.91 -16.51 -0.62
C LEU A 60 0.12 -15.96 0.38
N ALA A 61 0.75 -16.82 1.17
CA ALA A 61 1.79 -16.42 2.11
C ALA A 61 3.00 -15.78 1.40
N THR A 62 3.39 -16.33 0.25
CA THR A 62 4.50 -15.80 -0.56
C THR A 62 4.17 -14.43 -1.13
N ASP A 63 2.98 -14.26 -1.70
CA ASP A 63 2.52 -12.99 -2.27
C ASP A 63 2.37 -11.93 -1.18
N ALA A 64 1.87 -12.31 0.01
CA ALA A 64 1.77 -11.43 1.16
C ALA A 64 3.14 -10.99 1.67
N ALA A 65 4.12 -11.91 1.77
CA ALA A 65 5.48 -11.57 2.18
C ALA A 65 6.16 -10.63 1.17
N LYS A 66 5.98 -10.87 -0.13
CA LYS A 66 6.51 -10.00 -1.17
C LYS A 66 5.87 -8.61 -1.12
N LEU A 67 4.55 -8.53 -0.98
CA LEU A 67 3.87 -7.24 -0.87
C LEU A 67 4.28 -6.50 0.40
N ALA A 68 4.45 -7.20 1.53
CA ALA A 68 4.95 -6.63 2.77
C ALA A 68 6.32 -5.97 2.58
N GLN A 69 7.24 -6.61 1.86
CA GLN A 69 8.53 -6.03 1.50
C GLN A 69 8.39 -4.84 0.53
N GLU A 70 7.44 -4.87 -0.40
CA GLU A 70 7.19 -3.75 -1.33
C GLU A 70 6.62 -2.51 -0.63
N ILE A 71 5.84 -2.67 0.43
CA ILE A 71 5.23 -1.58 1.21
C ILE A 71 6.06 -1.16 2.41
N GLU A 72 7.02 -1.98 2.85
CA GLU A 72 7.91 -1.67 3.97
C GLU A 72 8.68 -0.38 3.67
N GLY A 73 8.49 0.62 4.53
CA GLY A 73 9.12 1.93 4.35
C GLY A 73 8.58 2.78 3.20
N LYS A 74 7.54 2.35 2.45
CA LYS A 74 6.89 3.20 1.42
C LYS A 74 6.11 4.37 2.02
N TYR A 75 5.39 4.13 3.11
CA TYR A 75 4.50 5.12 3.75
C TYR A 75 5.08 5.50 5.12
N THR A 76 5.88 6.55 5.16
CA THR A 76 6.68 6.88 6.36
C THR A 76 6.02 7.94 7.21
N THR A 77 5.28 8.85 6.58
CA THR A 77 4.54 9.91 7.26
C THR A 77 3.17 9.42 7.74
N ASP A 78 2.63 10.07 8.77
CA ASP A 78 1.32 9.70 9.30
C ASP A 78 0.18 9.94 8.29
N GLU A 79 0.31 10.98 7.46
CA GLU A 79 -0.64 11.29 6.38
C GLU A 79 -0.64 10.22 5.27
N GLU A 80 0.52 9.67 4.90
CA GLU A 80 0.61 8.57 3.93
C GLU A 80 0.04 7.27 4.50
N LYS A 81 0.35 6.96 5.77
CA LYS A 81 -0.20 5.80 6.47
C LYS A 81 -1.72 5.88 6.54
N GLN A 82 -2.26 7.04 6.92
CA GLN A 82 -3.70 7.26 6.97
C GLN A 82 -4.35 7.06 5.59
N LYS A 83 -3.78 7.63 4.52
CA LYS A 83 -4.29 7.43 3.16
C LYS A 83 -4.26 5.96 2.72
N PHE A 84 -3.20 5.24 3.09
CA PHE A 84 -3.10 3.81 2.80
C PHE A 84 -4.14 3.00 3.58
N GLU A 85 -4.33 3.30 4.87
CA GLU A 85 -5.33 2.64 5.71
C GLU A 85 -6.76 2.90 5.21
N GLU A 86 -7.10 4.14 4.87
CA GLU A 86 -8.40 4.50 4.30
C GLU A 86 -8.66 3.79 2.97
N ALA A 87 -7.64 3.74 2.09
CA ALA A 87 -7.73 3.01 0.83
C ALA A 87 -7.89 1.51 1.06
N LEU A 88 -7.14 0.94 2.02
CA LEU A 88 -7.21 -0.48 2.37
C LEU A 88 -8.59 -0.85 2.90
N LEU A 89 -9.13 -0.08 3.85
CA LEU A 89 -10.48 -0.30 4.41
C LEU A 89 -11.54 -0.24 3.31
N LYS A 90 -11.43 0.71 2.38
CA LYS A 90 -12.34 0.84 1.25
C LYS A 90 -12.30 -0.37 0.32
N GLU A 91 -11.11 -0.90 0.03
CA GLU A 91 -10.97 -2.09 -0.83
C GLU A 91 -11.38 -3.38 -0.10
N MET A 92 -11.09 -3.51 1.20
CA MET A 92 -11.54 -4.63 2.04
C MET A 92 -13.06 -4.69 2.18
N GLY A 93 -13.74 -3.54 2.17
CA GLY A 93 -15.21 -3.48 2.13
C GLY A 93 -15.83 -4.09 0.87
N LYS A 94 -15.02 -4.46 -0.13
CA LYS A 94 -15.44 -5.16 -1.35
C LYS A 94 -15.12 -6.66 -1.33
N CYS A 95 -14.57 -7.18 -0.24
CA CYS A 95 -14.42 -8.62 -0.08
C CYS A 95 -15.83 -9.25 0.02
N GLU A 96 -16.22 -10.01 -1.00
CA GLU A 96 -17.39 -10.90 -1.00
C GLU A 96 -16.99 -12.34 -0.70
#